data_AF-A0A7K8UN22-F1
#
_entry.id   AF-A0A7K8UN22-F1
#
_cell.length_a   1.000
_cell.length_b   1.000
_cell.length_c   1.000
_cell.angle_alpha   90.00
_cell.angle_beta   90.00
_cell.angle_gamma   90.00
#
_symmetry.space_group_name_H-M   'P 1'
#
loop_
_entity.id
_entity.type
_entity.pdbx_description
1 polymer ?
#
loop_
_entity_poly.entity_id
_entity_poly.type
_entity_poly.pdbx_seq_one_letter_code
_entity_poly.pdbx_strand_id
1 'polypeptide(L)'
;AQQGRVREKAYGKQKIYFADQEQLPAASDAELRGLDGQITALSTKVQALQQSCRQMEAELKDLNSSMTTPEMSREIEELRKDCASYTEKLDRIKSATNHVTPEEKEKVCSEQKLYCKEWRRRKRMATELLEAILEGYPKSKKQFFEEVGIETDEDHNVTLPAAV
;
A
#
# COMPACT_ATOMS: atom_id res chain seq x y z
N ALA A 1 65.99 24.18 22.61
CA ALA A 1 67.01 24.73 23.52
C ALA A 1 67.89 25.80 22.85
N GLN A 2 68.63 25.50 21.77
CA GLN A 2 69.60 26.45 21.16
C GLN A 2 69.01 27.76 20.60
N GLN A 3 67.71 27.80 20.26
CA GLN A 3 67.04 29.02 19.79
C GLN A 3 66.31 29.78 20.92
N GLY A 4 66.54 29.45 22.19
CA GLY A 4 65.91 30.09 23.35
C GLY A 4 64.44 29.74 23.60
N ARG A 5 63.67 29.32 22.60
CA ARG A 5 62.21 29.10 22.67
C ARG A 5 61.71 27.98 23.61
N VAL A 6 62.60 27.12 24.10
CA VAL A 6 62.25 25.92 24.87
C VAL A 6 63.25 25.74 26.01
N ARG A 7 62.75 25.66 27.24
CA ARG A 7 63.53 25.36 28.45
C ARG A 7 63.65 23.84 28.65
N GLU A 8 64.82 23.44 29.12
CA GLU A 8 65.14 22.06 29.50
C GLU A 8 65.22 21.99 31.03
N LYS A 9 64.51 21.03 31.63
CA LYS A 9 64.63 20.72 33.05
C LYS A 9 65.01 19.25 33.22
N ALA A 10 66.18 19.01 33.80
CA ALA A 10 66.69 17.68 34.06
C ALA A 10 66.24 17.18 35.44
N TYR A 11 65.68 15.97 35.48
CA TYR A 11 65.34 15.23 36.69
C TYR A 11 66.07 13.89 36.67
N GLY A 12 67.21 13.82 37.37
CA GLY A 12 68.07 12.65 37.35
C GLY A 12 68.57 12.32 35.95
N LYS A 13 68.21 11.15 35.42
CA LYS A 13 68.56 10.70 34.04
C LYS A 13 67.58 11.19 32.96
N GLN A 14 66.45 11.78 33.33
CA GLN A 14 65.41 12.21 32.38
C GLN A 14 65.44 13.73 32.19
N LYS A 15 65.11 14.18 30.97
CA LYS A 15 65.02 15.60 30.60
C LYS A 15 63.62 15.91 30.10
N ILE A 16 63.03 16.97 30.62
CA ILE A 16 61.72 17.48 30.20
C ILE A 16 61.94 18.81 29.48
N TYR A 17 61.31 18.94 28.31
CA TYR A 17 61.37 20.14 27.47
C TYR A 17 60.01 20.82 27.46
N PHE A 18 59.96 22.13 27.67
CA PHE A 18 58.72 22.91 27.65
C PHE A 18 58.96 24.30 27.06
N ALA A 19 57.90 24.89 26.50
CA ALA A 19 57.97 26.24 25.95
C ALA A 19 58.38 27.24 27.03
N ASP A 20 59.26 28.17 26.68
CA ASP A 20 59.73 29.19 27.61
C ASP A 20 58.63 30.24 27.86
N GLN A 21 57.97 30.15 29.02
CA GLN A 21 56.88 31.04 29.40
C GLN A 21 57.33 32.49 29.65
N GLU A 22 58.63 32.75 29.88
CA GLU A 22 59.17 34.11 30.04
C GLU A 22 59.13 34.92 28.74
N GLN A 23 58.98 34.25 27.59
CA GLN A 23 58.80 34.87 26.28
C GLN A 23 57.35 35.28 26.00
N LEU A 24 56.41 34.85 26.85
CA LEU A 24 55.02 35.26 26.75
C LEU A 24 54.81 36.54 27.57
N PRO A 25 54.08 37.53 27.02
CA PRO A 25 53.75 38.72 27.78
C PRO A 25 52.92 38.34 29.00
N ALA A 26 53.32 38.84 30.17
CA ALA A 26 52.54 38.70 31.39
C ALA A 26 51.30 39.58 31.28
N ALA A 27 50.12 38.96 31.32
CA ALA A 27 48.87 39.70 31.37
C ALA A 27 48.63 40.24 32.79
N SER A 28 48.25 41.50 32.88
CA SER A 28 47.75 42.11 34.10
C SER A 28 46.35 41.57 34.46
N ASP A 29 45.97 41.66 35.73
CA ASP A 29 44.63 41.28 36.18
C ASP A 29 43.51 42.01 35.42
N ALA A 30 43.78 43.23 34.95
CA ALA A 30 42.83 44.00 34.15
C ALA A 30 42.64 43.41 32.75
N GLU A 31 43.73 42.97 32.11
CA GLU A 31 43.70 42.33 30.79
C GLU A 31 43.04 40.94 30.88
N LEU A 32 43.34 40.17 31.92
CA LEU A 32 42.70 38.87 32.17
C LEU A 32 41.18 39.02 32.31
N ARG A 33 40.71 39.97 33.14
CA ARG A 33 39.27 40.28 33.25
C ARG A 33 38.66 40.72 31.91
N GLY A 34 39.40 41.49 31.12
CA GLY A 34 38.97 41.90 29.78
C GLY A 34 38.81 40.70 28.82
N LEU A 35 39.77 39.78 28.84
CA LEU A 35 39.72 38.55 28.05
C LEU A 35 38.59 37.63 28.50
N ASP A 36 38.36 37.47 29.80
CA ASP A 36 37.22 36.71 30.33
C ASP A 36 35.88 37.32 29.89
N GLY A 37 35.78 38.65 29.88
CA GLY A 37 34.65 39.38 29.31
C GLY A 37 34.43 39.10 27.82
N GLN A 38 35.51 39.03 27.04
CA GLN A 38 35.41 38.67 25.61
C GLN A 38 35.04 37.20 25.41
N ILE A 39 35.60 36.28 26.20
CA ILE A 39 35.27 34.85 26.15
C ILE A 39 33.80 34.63 26.44
N THR A 40 33.27 35.27 27.49
CA THR A 40 31.86 35.16 27.87
C THR A 40 30.94 35.76 26.80
N ALA A 41 31.27 36.94 26.28
CA ALA A 41 30.50 37.57 25.20
C ALA A 41 30.48 36.72 23.91
N LEU A 42 31.65 36.23 23.48
CA LEU A 42 31.75 35.39 22.29
C LEU A 42 31.07 34.03 22.48
N SER A 43 31.20 33.41 23.65
CA SER A 43 30.54 32.14 23.96
C SER A 43 29.02 32.27 23.91
N THR A 44 28.49 33.36 24.46
CA THR A 44 27.05 33.67 24.41
C THR A 44 26.57 33.88 22.98
N LYS A 45 27.36 34.61 22.16
CA LYS A 45 27.05 34.82 20.74
C LYS A 45 27.07 33.51 19.95
N VAL A 46 28.03 32.63 20.21
CA VAL A 46 28.12 31.31 19.58
C VAL A 46 26.89 30.46 19.93
N GLN A 47 26.49 30.41 21.21
CA GLN A 47 25.28 29.68 21.61
C GLN A 47 24.02 30.20 20.91
N ALA A 48 23.84 31.53 20.87
CA ALA A 48 22.69 32.14 20.21
C ALA A 48 22.64 31.82 18.70
N LEU A 49 23.78 31.93 18.01
CA LEU A 49 23.88 31.59 16.59
C LEU A 49 23.62 30.10 16.34
N GLN A 50 24.17 29.21 17.17
CA GLN A 50 23.92 27.77 17.05
C GLN A 50 22.44 27.42 17.23
N GLN A 51 21.75 28.06 18.18
CA GLN A 51 20.31 27.86 18.36
C GLN A 51 19.52 28.35 17.14
N SER A 52 19.87 29.53 16.62
CA SER A 52 19.25 30.10 15.41
C SER A 52 19.45 29.20 14.18
N CYS A 53 20.66 28.68 13.96
CA CYS A 53 20.94 27.73 12.89
C CYS A 53 20.09 26.46 13.02
N ARG A 54 20.01 25.86 14.21
CA ARG A 54 19.18 24.66 14.42
C ARG A 54 17.70 24.91 14.13
N GLN A 55 17.19 26.10 14.46
CA GLN A 55 15.81 26.45 14.17
C GLN A 55 15.57 26.63 12.67
N MET A 56 16.46 27.34 11.97
CA MET A 56 16.36 27.49 10.51
C MET A 56 16.51 26.15 9.77
N GLU A 57 17.39 25.26 10.24
CA GLU A 57 17.54 23.91 9.68
C GLU A 57 16.27 23.07 9.86
N ALA A 58 15.58 23.19 11.01
CA ALA A 58 14.30 22.53 11.24
C ALA A 58 13.22 23.06 10.29
N GLU A 59 13.09 24.39 10.16
CA GLU A 59 12.13 25.02 9.24
C GLU A 59 12.39 24.63 7.78
N LEU A 60 13.66 24.61 7.37
CA LEU A 60 14.06 24.21 6.03
C LEU A 60 13.74 22.74 5.76
N LYS A 61 14.00 21.86 6.73
CA LYS A 61 13.66 20.44 6.64
C LYS A 61 12.15 20.25 6.51
N ASP A 62 11.36 20.95 7.31
CA ASP A 62 9.90 20.86 7.28
C ASP A 62 9.37 21.33 5.91
N LEU A 63 9.88 22.46 5.40
CA LEU A 63 9.49 22.99 4.10
C LEU A 63 9.87 22.03 2.95
N ASN A 64 11.08 21.47 2.96
CA ASN A 64 11.54 20.51 1.95
C ASN A 64 10.86 19.15 2.05
N SER A 65 10.22 18.82 3.18
CA SER A 65 9.43 17.59 3.32
C SER A 65 8.03 17.69 2.71
N SER A 66 7.61 18.91 2.34
CA SER A 66 6.33 19.17 1.70
C SER A 66 6.46 19.27 0.18
N MET A 67 5.38 18.93 -0.54
CA MET A 67 5.34 19.16 -1.99
C MET A 67 5.43 20.65 -2.28
N THR A 68 6.16 20.99 -3.33
CA THR A 68 6.22 22.37 -3.81
C THR A 68 4.87 22.78 -4.41
N THR A 69 4.55 24.07 -4.41
CA THR A 69 3.35 24.61 -5.05
C THR A 69 3.10 24.13 -6.49
N PRO A 70 4.11 24.08 -7.40
CA PRO A 70 3.90 23.55 -8.75
C PRO A 70 3.61 22.05 -8.76
N GLU A 71 4.25 21.26 -7.89
CA GLU A 71 3.96 19.83 -7.76
C GLU A 71 2.53 19.61 -7.25
N MET A 72 2.09 20.36 -6.22
CA MET A 72 0.71 20.31 -5.73
C MET A 72 -0.29 20.69 -6.82
N SER A 73 0.02 21.70 -7.64
CA SER A 73 -0.85 22.14 -8.73
C SER A 73 -1.01 21.05 -9.79
N ARG A 74 0.08 20.36 -10.13
CA ARG A 74 0.07 19.22 -11.04
C ARG A 74 -0.74 18.05 -10.47
N GLU A 75 -0.53 17.70 -9.21
CA GLU A 75 -1.27 16.63 -8.53
C GLU A 75 -2.77 16.91 -8.52
N ILE A 76 -3.17 18.16 -8.24
CA ILE A 76 -4.58 18.59 -8.30
C ILE A 76 -5.15 18.42 -9.70
N GLU A 77 -4.39 18.75 -10.75
CA GLU A 77 -4.83 18.60 -12.14
C GLU A 77 -5.03 17.11 -12.50
N GLU A 78 -4.06 16.25 -12.13
CA GLU A 78 -4.15 14.80 -12.36
C GLU A 78 -5.35 14.20 -11.60
N LEU A 79 -5.52 14.52 -10.32
CA LEU A 79 -6.67 14.04 -9.52
C LEU A 79 -8.01 14.53 -10.07
N ARG A 80 -8.09 15.77 -10.57
CA ARG A 80 -9.32 16.29 -11.20
C ARG A 80 -9.65 15.53 -12.48
N LYS A 81 -8.65 15.22 -13.29
CA LYS A 81 -8.82 14.41 -14.52
C LYS A 81 -9.32 13.01 -14.17
N ASP A 82 -8.75 12.38 -13.15
CA ASP A 82 -9.16 11.06 -12.70
C ASP A 82 -10.59 11.07 -12.16
N CYS A 83 -10.95 12.04 -11.32
CA CYS A 83 -12.31 12.24 -10.84
C CYS A 83 -13.31 12.38 -12.00
N ALA A 84 -12.98 13.18 -13.02
CA ALA A 84 -13.83 13.33 -14.21
C ALA A 84 -13.98 12.00 -14.96
N SER A 85 -12.89 11.25 -15.15
CA SER A 85 -12.92 9.94 -15.82
C SER A 85 -13.76 8.91 -15.04
N TYR A 86 -13.60 8.84 -13.72
CA TYR A 86 -14.38 7.92 -12.90
C TYR A 86 -15.86 8.29 -12.87
N THR A 87 -16.19 9.58 -12.83
CA THR A 87 -17.57 10.06 -12.90
C THR A 87 -18.21 9.65 -14.23
N GLU A 88 -17.52 9.87 -15.36
CA GLU A 88 -18.01 9.45 -16.67
C GLU A 88 -18.22 7.93 -16.76
N LYS A 89 -17.26 7.13 -16.29
CA LYS A 89 -17.39 5.67 -16.23
C LYS A 89 -18.60 5.25 -15.41
N LEU A 90 -18.80 5.89 -14.27
CA LEU A 90 -19.90 5.61 -13.36
C LEU A 90 -21.25 5.99 -13.98
N ASP A 91 -21.33 7.11 -14.69
CA ASP A 91 -22.53 7.51 -15.42
C ASP A 91 -22.84 6.58 -16.59
N ARG A 92 -21.83 6.11 -17.33
CA ARG A 92 -21.98 5.07 -18.36
C ARG A 92 -22.51 3.76 -17.78
N ILE A 93 -21.98 3.32 -16.63
CA ILE A 93 -22.47 2.12 -15.95
C ILE A 93 -23.92 2.34 -15.51
N LYS A 94 -24.24 3.46 -14.86
CA LYS A 94 -25.61 3.75 -14.39
C LYS A 94 -26.62 3.86 -15.52
N SER A 95 -26.24 4.44 -16.67
CA SER A 95 -27.12 4.58 -17.83
C SER A 95 -27.26 3.30 -18.66
N ALA A 96 -26.39 2.30 -18.46
CA ALA A 96 -26.55 1.00 -19.09
C ALA A 96 -27.88 0.36 -18.65
N THR A 97 -28.67 -0.13 -19.60
CA THR A 97 -30.03 -0.64 -19.33
C THR A 97 -30.04 -2.06 -18.74
N ASN A 98 -28.89 -2.75 -18.73
CA ASN A 98 -28.76 -4.14 -18.28
C ASN A 98 -28.37 -4.23 -16.80
N HIS A 99 -29.12 -3.57 -15.92
CA HIS A 99 -28.94 -3.73 -14.48
C HIS A 99 -29.72 -4.95 -14.01
N VAL A 100 -29.00 -6.05 -13.73
CA VAL A 100 -29.57 -7.14 -12.95
C VAL A 100 -29.29 -6.82 -11.48
N THR A 101 -30.35 -6.59 -10.72
CA THR A 101 -30.20 -6.37 -9.27
C THR A 101 -29.64 -7.64 -8.61
N PRO A 102 -28.88 -7.52 -7.51
CA PRO A 102 -28.44 -8.67 -6.74
C PRO A 102 -29.61 -9.60 -6.37
N GLU A 103 -30.78 -9.04 -6.07
CA GLU A 103 -32.00 -9.76 -5.74
C GLU A 103 -32.55 -10.56 -6.94
N GLU A 104 -32.61 -9.95 -8.14
CA GLU A 104 -33.03 -10.64 -9.35
C GLU A 104 -32.04 -11.76 -9.72
N LYS A 105 -30.74 -11.51 -9.58
CA LYS A 105 -29.71 -12.53 -9.80
C LYS A 105 -29.87 -13.71 -8.86
N GLU A 106 -30.09 -13.46 -7.57
CA GLU A 106 -30.30 -14.51 -6.58
C GLU A 106 -31.57 -15.30 -6.87
N LYS A 107 -32.66 -14.61 -7.22
CA LYS A 107 -33.92 -15.26 -7.61
C LYS A 107 -33.71 -16.20 -8.80
N VAL A 108 -33.09 -15.74 -9.89
CA VAL A 108 -32.80 -16.56 -11.07
C VAL A 108 -31.90 -17.75 -10.73
N CYS A 109 -30.86 -17.54 -9.91
CA CYS A 109 -29.99 -18.63 -9.46
C CYS A 109 -30.76 -19.68 -8.63
N SER A 110 -31.63 -19.23 -7.72
CA SER A 110 -32.46 -20.10 -6.89
C SER A 110 -33.47 -20.91 -7.72
N GLU A 111 -34.10 -20.29 -8.71
CA GLU A 111 -35.02 -20.94 -9.65
C GLU A 111 -34.28 -21.97 -10.52
N GLN A 112 -33.12 -21.62 -11.05
CA GLN A 112 -32.28 -22.56 -11.81
C GLN A 112 -31.93 -23.79 -10.95
N LYS A 113 -31.49 -23.59 -9.70
CA LYS A 113 -31.20 -24.68 -8.76
C LYS A 113 -32.44 -25.56 -8.52
N LEU A 114 -33.61 -24.96 -8.33
CA LEU A 114 -34.87 -25.67 -8.12
C LEU A 114 -35.24 -26.52 -9.34
N TYR A 115 -35.26 -25.92 -10.54
CA TYR A 115 -35.65 -26.63 -11.76
C TYR A 115 -34.66 -27.72 -12.15
N CYS A 116 -33.36 -27.51 -11.96
CA CYS A 116 -32.36 -28.57 -12.15
C CYS A 116 -32.55 -29.73 -11.16
N LYS A 117 -32.95 -29.45 -9.91
CA LYS A 117 -33.28 -30.49 -8.93
C LYS A 117 -34.53 -31.27 -9.34
N GLU A 118 -35.58 -30.57 -9.74
CA GLU A 118 -36.84 -31.19 -10.18
C GLU A 118 -36.67 -32.02 -11.45
N TRP A 119 -35.88 -31.56 -12.43
CA TRP A 119 -35.54 -32.33 -13.62
C TRP A 119 -34.87 -33.66 -13.25
N ARG A 120 -33.80 -33.63 -12.44
CA ARG A 120 -33.11 -34.85 -12.00
C ARG A 120 -34.05 -35.81 -11.28
N ARG A 121 -34.91 -35.29 -10.40
CA ARG A 121 -35.88 -36.10 -9.66
C ARG A 121 -36.90 -36.74 -10.60
N ARG A 122 -37.50 -35.97 -11.51
CA ARG A 122 -38.52 -36.46 -12.45
C ARG A 122 -37.94 -37.46 -13.44
N LYS A 123 -36.75 -37.18 -14.01
CA LYS A 123 -36.05 -38.13 -14.90
C LYS A 123 -35.78 -39.45 -14.20
N ARG A 124 -35.33 -39.42 -12.94
CA ARG A 124 -35.13 -40.64 -12.14
C ARG A 124 -36.42 -41.44 -11.97
N MET A 125 -37.48 -40.81 -11.46
CA MET A 125 -38.77 -41.50 -11.24
C MET A 125 -39.36 -42.08 -12.53
N ALA A 126 -39.29 -41.33 -13.63
CA ALA A 126 -39.75 -41.80 -14.93
C ALA A 126 -38.89 -42.99 -15.41
N THR A 127 -37.57 -42.93 -15.25
CA THR A 127 -36.67 -44.03 -15.63
C THR A 127 -36.96 -45.29 -14.82
N GLU A 128 -37.13 -45.18 -13.50
CA GLU A 128 -37.49 -46.30 -12.62
C GLU A 128 -38.82 -46.96 -13.03
N LEU A 129 -39.84 -46.15 -13.35
CA LEU A 129 -41.13 -46.64 -13.84
C LEU A 129 -40.99 -47.35 -15.20
N LEU A 130 -40.20 -46.77 -16.11
CA LEU A 130 -39.96 -47.35 -17.43
C LEU A 130 -39.21 -48.68 -17.33
N GLU A 131 -38.21 -48.77 -16.45
CA GLU A 131 -37.49 -50.02 -16.18
C GLU A 131 -38.44 -51.11 -15.67
N ALA A 132 -39.29 -50.80 -14.69
CA ALA A 132 -40.28 -51.74 -14.17
C ALA A 132 -41.28 -52.25 -15.23
N ILE A 133 -41.69 -51.40 -16.17
CA ILE A 133 -42.56 -51.82 -17.29
C ILE A 133 -41.78 -52.70 -18.27
N LEU A 134 -40.53 -52.33 -18.58
CA LEU A 134 -39.69 -53.03 -19.54
C LEU A 134 -39.29 -54.43 -19.07
N GLU A 135 -39.24 -54.70 -17.76
CA GLU A 135 -39.00 -56.05 -17.22
C GLU A 135 -40.02 -57.09 -17.72
N GLY A 136 -41.27 -56.67 -17.98
CA GLY A 136 -42.33 -57.53 -18.49
C GLY A 136 -42.63 -57.37 -19.98
N TYR A 137 -41.90 -56.50 -20.69
CA TYR A 137 -42.24 -56.13 -22.06
C TYR A 137 -41.51 -57.02 -23.09
N PRO A 138 -42.22 -57.63 -24.06
CA PRO A 138 -41.65 -58.65 -24.94
C PRO A 138 -40.75 -58.11 -26.07
N LYS A 139 -40.69 -56.78 -26.26
CA LYS A 139 -39.91 -56.13 -27.33
C LYS A 139 -38.83 -55.20 -26.77
N SER A 140 -38.06 -54.56 -27.66
CA SER A 140 -36.97 -53.66 -27.26
C SER A 140 -37.47 -52.32 -26.67
N LYS A 141 -36.64 -51.69 -25.82
CA LYS A 141 -36.88 -50.36 -25.25
C LYS A 141 -37.20 -49.29 -26.29
N LYS A 142 -36.51 -49.33 -27.45
CA LYS A 142 -36.73 -48.36 -28.54
C LYS A 142 -38.13 -48.48 -29.13
N GLN A 143 -38.59 -49.70 -29.38
CA GLN A 143 -39.94 -49.95 -29.89
C GLN A 143 -41.00 -49.56 -28.87
N PHE A 144 -40.76 -49.80 -27.58
CA PHE A 144 -41.66 -49.33 -26.52
C PHE A 144 -41.77 -47.81 -26.49
N PHE A 145 -40.66 -47.10 -26.59
CA PHE A 145 -40.63 -45.63 -26.55
C PHE A 145 -41.34 -45.04 -27.78
N GLU A 146 -41.14 -45.63 -28.96
CA GLU A 146 -41.84 -45.24 -30.19
C GLU A 146 -43.36 -45.52 -30.11
N GLU A 147 -43.77 -46.69 -29.60
CA GLU A 147 -45.19 -47.06 -29.44
C GLU A 147 -45.93 -46.16 -28.44
N VAL A 148 -45.28 -45.74 -27.35
CA VAL A 148 -45.88 -44.90 -26.29
C VAL A 148 -45.67 -43.40 -26.54
N GLY A 149 -44.79 -43.02 -27.47
CA GLY A 149 -44.47 -41.62 -27.77
C GLY A 149 -43.58 -40.95 -26.71
N ILE A 150 -42.59 -41.69 -26.18
CA ILE A 150 -41.62 -41.18 -25.21
C ILE A 150 -40.39 -40.66 -25.95
N GLU A 151 -40.07 -39.38 -25.74
CA GLU A 151 -38.87 -38.73 -26.25
C GLU A 151 -37.86 -38.51 -25.11
N THR A 152 -36.58 -38.78 -25.34
CA THR A 152 -35.54 -38.60 -24.32
C THR A 152 -34.79 -37.28 -24.49
N ASP A 153 -34.20 -36.78 -23.39
CA ASP A 153 -33.33 -35.60 -23.44
C ASP A 153 -32.17 -35.81 -24.43
N GLU A 154 -31.65 -37.04 -24.49
CA GLU A 154 -30.57 -37.46 -25.37
C GLU A 154 -30.97 -37.41 -26.85
N ASP A 155 -32.22 -37.77 -27.20
CA ASP A 155 -32.73 -37.71 -28.58
C ASP A 155 -32.78 -36.26 -29.10
N HIS A 156 -32.95 -35.29 -28.19
CA HIS A 156 -33.04 -33.85 -28.51
C HIS A 156 -31.75 -33.07 -28.20
N ASN A 157 -30.64 -33.76 -27.87
CA ASN A 157 -29.37 -33.15 -27.46
C ASN A 157 -29.50 -32.15 -26.30
N VAL A 158 -30.42 -32.42 -25.38
CA VAL A 158 -30.68 -31.58 -24.22
C VAL A 158 -29.86 -32.09 -23.03
N THR A 159 -29.05 -31.20 -22.45
CA THR A 159 -28.27 -31.51 -21.24
C THR A 159 -28.64 -30.58 -20.10
N LEU A 160 -28.55 -31.08 -18.87
CA LEU A 160 -28.71 -30.26 -17.69
C LEU A 160 -27.73 -29.08 -17.72
N PRO A 161 -28.21 -27.84 -17.48
CA PRO A 161 -27.33 -26.67 -17.39
C PRO A 161 -26.24 -26.87 -16.34
N ALA A 162 -25.03 -26.38 -16.63
CA ALA A 162 -23.96 -26.30 -15.64
C ALA A 162 -24.43 -25.40 -14.47
N ALA A 163 -24.05 -25.78 -13.25
CA ALA A 163 -24.35 -24.96 -12.08
C ALA A 163 -23.63 -23.60 -12.23
N VAL A 164 -24.39 -22.52 -12.04
CA VAL A 164 -23.89 -21.13 -11.94
C VAL A 164 -23.35 -20.87 -10.54
#